data_AF-A0A968AZ17-F1
#
_entry.id   AF-A0A968AZ17-F1
#
_cell.length_a   1.000
_cell.length_b   1.000
_cell.length_c   1.000
_cell.angle_alpha   90.00
_cell.angle_beta   90.00
_cell.angle_gamma   90.00
#
_symmetry.space_group_name_H-M   'P 1'
#
loop_
_entity.id
_entity.type
_entity.pdbx_description
1 polymer ?
#
loop_
_entity_poly.entity_id
_entity_poly.type
_entity_poly.pdbx_seq_one_letter_code
_entity_poly.pdbx_strand_id
1 'polypeptide(L)'
;MTEHFNRRSFLKKSLITSTTTALGLSLEEKALLAQEVKKSTVPQQEGSSKGMPMGKIGNIRISRLFAGGNLISSFAHSRDLVYVSSLLRNYFTDDKVMETLEICEETGINTAILRLDNHCIGLLKKYRNERGGGIQWIAQIKIKEKDLTSEAKKAIDNGAVGAYVHGGVADSFVKKGQVELLGKAVDFIKQNKVIGGVAGHSV
;
A
#
# COMPACT_ATOMS: atom_id res chain seq x y z
N MET A 1 34.16 -34.39 -0.85
CA MET A 1 32.77 -34.33 -0.37
C MET A 1 32.45 -32.87 -0.11
N THR A 2 31.58 -32.27 -0.92
CA THR A 2 31.18 -30.86 -0.81
C THR A 2 30.04 -30.75 0.19
N GLU A 3 30.31 -30.20 1.38
CA GLU A 3 29.26 -29.93 2.37
C GLU A 3 28.40 -28.74 1.94
N HIS A 4 27.09 -28.98 1.82
CA HIS A 4 26.09 -27.93 1.59
C HIS A 4 25.95 -27.05 2.84
N PHE A 5 26.48 -25.83 2.79
CA PHE A 5 26.16 -24.78 3.76
C PHE A 5 24.73 -24.27 3.51
N ASN A 6 23.87 -24.43 4.51
CA ASN A 6 22.53 -23.83 4.54
C ASN A 6 22.49 -22.73 5.60
N ARG A 7 21.80 -21.61 5.32
CA ARG A 7 21.55 -20.50 6.26
C ARG A 7 21.17 -20.98 7.66
N ARG A 8 20.41 -22.08 7.77
CA ARG A 8 19.99 -22.64 9.05
C ARG A 8 21.13 -23.25 9.88
N SER A 9 22.15 -23.84 9.24
CA SER A 9 23.33 -24.37 9.94
C SER A 9 24.30 -23.28 10.34
N PHE A 10 24.41 -22.22 9.52
CA PHE A 10 25.19 -21.03 9.84
C PHE A 10 24.62 -20.30 11.07
N LEU A 11 23.31 -20.02 11.10
CA LEU A 11 22.66 -19.36 12.23
C LEU A 11 22.73 -20.17 13.53
N LYS A 12 22.59 -21.51 13.45
CA LYS A 12 22.77 -22.39 14.61
C LYS A 12 24.19 -22.36 15.15
N LYS A 13 25.21 -22.32 14.29
CA LYS A 13 26.61 -22.20 14.73
C LYS A 13 26.91 -20.82 15.33
N SER A 14 26.32 -19.74 14.79
CA SER A 14 26.47 -18.38 15.36
C SER A 14 25.79 -18.19 16.72
N LEU A 15 24.75 -18.95 17.03
CA LEU A 15 24.03 -18.90 18.32
C LEU A 15 24.75 -19.62 19.47
N ILE A 16 25.70 -20.51 19.19
CA ILE A 16 26.44 -21.25 20.23
C ILE A 16 27.67 -20.45 20.69
N THR A 17 28.17 -19.52 19.87
CA THR A 17 29.33 -18.67 20.20
C THR A 17 28.96 -17.40 20.98
N SER A 18 27.68 -17.15 21.26
CA SER A 18 27.18 -15.87 21.79
C SER A 18 26.90 -15.83 23.29
N THR A 19 27.20 -16.88 24.05
CA THR A 19 27.04 -16.85 25.53
C THR A 19 27.92 -15.80 26.23
N THR A 20 28.88 -15.19 25.52
CA THR A 20 29.71 -14.05 26.00
C THR A 20 29.23 -12.67 25.53
N THR A 21 28.15 -12.53 24.75
CA THR A 21 27.73 -11.24 24.15
C THR A 21 26.61 -10.50 24.88
N ALA A 22 26.14 -10.95 26.05
CA ALA A 22 25.09 -10.25 26.79
C ALA A 22 25.56 -8.94 27.47
N LEU A 23 26.87 -8.71 27.58
CA LEU A 23 27.45 -7.55 28.28
C LEU A 23 27.63 -6.30 27.41
N GLY A 24 27.60 -6.42 26.07
CA GLY A 24 27.82 -5.31 25.14
C GLY A 24 26.57 -4.75 24.47
N LEU A 25 25.40 -5.38 24.66
CA LEU A 25 24.17 -4.96 24.01
C LEU A 25 23.61 -3.69 24.64
N SER A 26 23.17 -2.75 23.79
CA SER A 26 22.46 -1.56 24.24
C SER A 26 21.14 -1.94 24.91
N LEU A 27 20.59 -1.04 25.73
CA LEU A 27 19.28 -1.26 26.36
C LEU A 27 18.18 -1.48 25.31
N GLU A 28 18.31 -0.88 24.13
CA GLU A 28 17.38 -1.06 23.01
C GLU A 28 17.49 -2.46 22.39
N GLU A 29 18.71 -2.98 22.19
CA GLU A 29 18.90 -4.35 21.70
C GLU A 29 18.41 -5.39 22.70
N LYS A 30 18.61 -5.15 23.99
CA LYS A 30 18.04 -6.00 25.05
C LYS A 30 16.51 -5.96 25.07
N ALA A 31 15.92 -4.78 24.85
CA ALA A 31 14.48 -4.62 24.76
C ALA A 31 13.90 -5.28 23.50
N LEU A 32 14.59 -5.18 22.35
CA LEU A 32 14.23 -5.84 21.08
C LEU A 32 14.28 -7.37 21.19
N LEU A 33 15.35 -7.92 21.78
CA LEU A 33 15.46 -9.37 22.01
C LEU A 33 14.40 -9.87 23.00
N ALA A 34 14.10 -9.10 24.05
CA ALA A 34 13.00 -9.39 24.96
C ALA A 34 11.63 -9.34 24.25
N GLN A 35 11.46 -8.46 23.25
CA GLN A 35 10.27 -8.39 22.41
C GLN A 35 10.18 -9.56 21.41
N GLU A 36 11.28 -10.01 20.81
CA GLU A 36 11.30 -11.16 19.91
C GLU A 36 10.93 -12.47 20.61
N VAL A 37 11.44 -12.68 21.83
CA VAL A 37 11.06 -13.83 22.68
C VAL A 37 9.56 -13.77 23.03
N LYS A 38 9.01 -12.56 23.24
CA LYS A 38 7.57 -12.36 23.49
C LYS A 38 6.70 -12.50 22.23
N LYS A 39 7.26 -12.28 21.03
CA LYS A 39 6.54 -12.38 19.76
C LYS A 39 6.33 -13.83 19.29
N SER A 40 7.08 -14.77 19.87
CA SER A 40 6.98 -16.21 19.56
C SER A 40 5.78 -16.89 20.25
N THR A 41 5.04 -16.17 21.10
CA THR A 41 3.81 -16.62 21.77
C THR A 41 2.62 -15.71 21.49
N VAL A 42 2.60 -15.00 20.36
CA VAL A 42 1.34 -14.41 19.87
C VAL A 42 0.46 -15.60 19.45
N PRO A 43 -0.67 -15.86 20.13
CA PRO A 43 -1.64 -16.81 19.61
C PRO A 43 -1.97 -16.33 18.20
N GLN A 44 -1.92 -17.24 17.23
CA GLN A 44 -2.45 -16.99 15.90
C GLN A 44 -3.89 -16.51 16.10
N GLN A 45 -4.09 -15.19 16.05
CA GLN A 45 -5.42 -14.62 16.16
C GLN A 45 -6.15 -15.16 14.94
N GLU A 46 -7.04 -16.12 15.14
CA GLU A 46 -8.10 -16.41 14.19
C GLU A 46 -8.68 -15.05 13.84
N GLY A 47 -8.45 -14.60 12.59
CA GLY A 47 -8.92 -13.33 12.12
C GLY A 47 -10.41 -13.28 12.42
N SER A 48 -10.81 -12.39 13.34
CA SER A 48 -12.21 -12.12 13.61
C SER A 48 -12.77 -11.40 12.40
N SER A 49 -13.00 -12.13 11.31
CA SER A 49 -13.71 -11.68 10.12
C SER A 49 -15.22 -11.53 10.38
N LYS A 50 -15.65 -11.58 11.66
CA LYS A 50 -17.02 -11.24 12.07
C LYS A 50 -17.29 -9.76 11.80
N GLY A 51 -17.68 -9.50 10.56
CA GLY A 51 -18.45 -8.33 10.16
C GLY A 51 -17.65 -7.06 9.96
N MET A 52 -16.60 -7.06 9.12
CA MET A 52 -16.04 -5.80 8.59
C MET A 52 -17.21 -4.92 8.13
N PRO A 53 -17.45 -3.75 8.75
CA PRO A 53 -18.56 -2.90 8.35
C PRO A 53 -18.38 -2.49 6.90
N MET A 54 -19.43 -2.63 6.10
CA MET A 54 -19.40 -2.29 4.69
C MET A 54 -20.27 -1.05 4.43
N GLY A 55 -19.91 -0.30 3.41
CA GLY A 55 -20.72 0.76 2.82
C GLY A 55 -20.84 0.57 1.31
N LYS A 56 -21.44 1.56 0.67
CA LYS A 56 -21.54 1.63 -0.79
C LYS A 56 -21.15 3.03 -1.25
N ILE A 57 -20.33 3.11 -2.29
CA ILE A 57 -20.10 4.35 -3.04
C ILE A 57 -20.51 4.06 -4.48
N GLY A 58 -21.50 4.78 -5.00
CA GLY A 58 -22.10 4.45 -6.29
C GLY A 58 -22.63 3.01 -6.33
N ASN A 59 -22.11 2.19 -7.25
CA ASN A 59 -22.45 0.78 -7.41
C ASN A 59 -21.53 -0.18 -6.65
N ILE A 60 -20.40 0.27 -6.09
CA ILE A 60 -19.41 -0.61 -5.47
C ILE A 60 -19.59 -0.75 -3.96
N ARG A 61 -19.46 -1.98 -3.46
CA ARG A 61 -19.50 -2.31 -2.03
C ARG A 61 -18.08 -2.24 -1.46
N ILE A 62 -17.88 -1.41 -0.44
CA ILE A 62 -16.56 -1.04 0.07
C ILE A 62 -16.49 -1.25 1.58
N SER A 63 -15.38 -1.77 2.11
CA SER A 63 -15.11 -1.86 3.54
C SER A 63 -14.99 -0.48 4.19
N ARG A 64 -15.44 -0.28 5.43
CA ARG A 64 -15.31 1.04 6.11
C ARG A 64 -13.87 1.43 6.44
N LEU A 65 -12.92 0.51 6.30
CA LEU A 65 -11.48 0.72 6.37
C LEU A 65 -10.84 0.34 5.03
N PHE A 66 -9.89 1.14 4.54
CA PHE A 66 -9.21 0.92 3.26
C PHE A 66 -7.70 0.75 3.49
N ALA A 67 -7.04 -0.03 2.63
CA ALA A 67 -5.58 -0.09 2.60
C ALA A 67 -5.00 1.19 1.96
N GLY A 68 -4.15 1.92 2.69
CA GLY A 68 -3.52 3.16 2.22
C GLY A 68 -2.24 2.91 1.41
N GLY A 69 -2.00 3.72 0.37
CA GLY A 69 -0.99 3.43 -0.65
C GLY A 69 0.40 4.06 -0.51
N ASN A 70 0.65 4.95 0.45
CA ASN A 70 1.95 5.66 0.52
C ASN A 70 3.13 4.70 0.72
N LEU A 71 3.04 3.81 1.71
CA LEU A 71 4.08 2.82 2.00
C LEU A 71 4.18 1.77 0.88
N ILE A 72 3.04 1.37 0.32
CA ILE A 72 2.94 0.47 -0.84
C ILE A 72 3.67 1.04 -2.05
N SER A 73 3.59 2.34 -2.26
CA SER A 73 4.29 3.04 -3.35
C SER A 73 5.72 3.48 -3.01
N SER A 74 6.24 3.05 -1.85
CA SER A 74 7.57 3.44 -1.35
C SER A 74 7.78 4.95 -1.26
N PHE A 75 6.70 5.70 -1.00
CA PHE A 75 6.72 7.16 -0.96
C PHE A 75 6.59 7.66 0.48
N ALA A 76 7.61 8.38 0.96
CA ALA A 76 7.61 9.08 2.24
C ALA A 76 7.66 10.60 2.06
N HIS A 77 6.78 11.30 2.78
CA HIS A 77 6.91 12.73 3.01
C HIS A 77 7.91 13.00 4.15
N SER A 78 9.20 12.73 3.91
CA SER A 78 10.22 12.78 4.97
C SER A 78 11.07 14.06 4.99
N ARG A 79 10.64 15.12 4.30
CA ARG A 79 11.39 16.39 4.14
C ARG A 79 12.86 16.10 3.80
N ASP A 80 13.79 16.44 4.68
CA ASP A 80 15.24 16.35 4.45
C ASP A 80 15.83 14.96 4.77
N LEU A 81 15.04 14.02 5.28
CA LEU A 81 15.49 12.66 5.59
C LEU A 81 15.48 11.78 4.34
N VAL A 82 16.48 11.98 3.48
CA VAL A 82 16.62 11.29 2.19
C VAL A 82 16.68 9.76 2.34
N TYR A 83 17.26 9.26 3.43
CA TYR A 83 17.42 7.83 3.67
C TYR A 83 16.09 7.07 3.88
N VAL A 84 15.02 7.77 4.29
CA VAL A 84 13.73 7.14 4.63
C VAL A 84 13.12 6.45 3.41
N SER A 85 13.22 7.07 2.22
CA SER A 85 12.72 6.44 1.00
C SER A 85 13.46 5.15 0.66
N SER A 86 14.77 5.08 0.94
CA SER A 86 15.57 3.87 0.74
C SER A 86 15.21 2.80 1.77
N LEU A 87 15.01 3.19 3.03
CA LEU A 87 14.58 2.26 4.09
C LEU A 87 13.22 1.64 3.76
N LEU A 88 12.26 2.46 3.33
CA LEU A 88 10.94 1.99 2.95
C LEU A 88 10.99 0.99 1.79
N ARG A 89 11.77 1.26 0.73
CA ARG A 89 11.90 0.30 -0.39
C ARG A 89 12.47 -1.04 0.02
N ASN A 90 13.41 -1.06 0.97
CA ASN A 90 14.02 -2.30 1.45
C ASN A 90 13.09 -3.08 2.38
N TYR A 91 12.18 -2.40 3.08
CA TYR A 91 11.22 -3.04 3.98
C TYR A 91 9.92 -3.46 3.27
N PHE A 92 9.34 -2.56 2.47
CA PHE A 92 8.12 -2.75 1.70
C PHE A 92 8.44 -3.33 0.31
N THR A 93 9.04 -4.52 0.31
CA THR A 93 9.23 -5.30 -0.92
C THR A 93 7.87 -5.73 -1.49
N ASP A 94 7.81 -6.03 -2.79
CA ASP A 94 6.58 -6.53 -3.42
C ASP A 94 5.93 -7.68 -2.65
N ASP A 95 6.73 -8.64 -2.17
CA ASP A 95 6.23 -9.79 -1.43
C ASP A 95 5.63 -9.41 -0.07
N LYS A 96 6.23 -8.43 0.63
CA LYS A 96 5.70 -7.91 1.88
C LYS A 96 4.46 -7.07 1.67
N VAL A 97 4.40 -6.31 0.59
CA VAL A 97 3.21 -5.57 0.23
C VAL A 97 2.07 -6.54 -0.10
N MET A 98 2.31 -7.57 -0.92
CA MET A 98 1.30 -8.57 -1.25
C MET A 98 0.79 -9.34 -0.01
N GLU A 99 1.69 -9.73 0.90
CA GLU A 99 1.33 -10.31 2.22
C GLU A 99 0.44 -9.37 3.03
N THR A 100 0.70 -8.06 2.97
CA THR A 100 -0.14 -7.06 3.65
C THR A 100 -1.53 -6.96 3.01
N LEU A 101 -1.63 -7.05 1.68
CA LEU A 101 -2.91 -7.04 0.97
C LEU A 101 -3.72 -8.31 1.26
N GLU A 102 -3.07 -9.47 1.37
CA GLU A 102 -3.70 -10.72 1.83
C GLU A 102 -4.32 -10.56 3.21
N ILE A 103 -3.55 -10.08 4.19
CA ILE A 103 -4.04 -9.87 5.55
C ILE A 103 -5.22 -8.88 5.56
N CYS A 104 -5.17 -7.85 4.71
CA CYS A 104 -6.30 -6.94 4.52
C CYS A 104 -7.56 -7.69 4.04
N GLU A 105 -7.44 -8.52 3.01
CA GLU A 105 -8.58 -9.31 2.49
C GLU A 105 -9.09 -10.34 3.51
N GLU A 106 -8.20 -11.05 4.20
CA GLU A 106 -8.54 -12.02 5.26
C GLU A 106 -9.29 -11.36 6.44
N THR A 107 -9.00 -10.08 6.71
CA THR A 107 -9.70 -9.29 7.73
C THR A 107 -10.95 -8.57 7.20
N GLY A 108 -11.31 -8.78 5.93
CA GLY A 108 -12.50 -8.23 5.28
C GLY A 108 -12.33 -6.85 4.65
N ILE A 109 -11.13 -6.24 4.71
CA ILE A 109 -10.82 -5.04 3.94
C ILE A 109 -10.78 -5.42 2.47
N ASN A 110 -11.63 -4.80 1.65
CA ASN A 110 -11.76 -5.17 0.25
C ASN A 110 -11.28 -4.10 -0.73
N THR A 111 -10.75 -2.98 -0.23
CA THR A 111 -10.41 -1.82 -1.07
C THR A 111 -9.11 -1.18 -0.64
N ALA A 112 -8.28 -0.85 -1.62
CA ALA A 112 -7.02 -0.12 -1.49
C ALA A 112 -7.06 1.19 -2.29
N ILE A 113 -6.54 2.27 -1.70
CA ILE A 113 -6.26 3.52 -2.41
C ILE A 113 -4.77 3.57 -2.74
N LEU A 114 -4.44 3.37 -4.00
CA LEU A 114 -3.06 3.42 -4.50
C LEU A 114 -2.95 4.46 -5.61
N ARG A 115 -1.76 5.04 -5.75
CA ARG A 115 -1.46 5.96 -6.85
C ARG A 115 -1.40 5.24 -8.19
N LEU A 116 -1.67 5.99 -9.26
CA LEU A 116 -1.43 5.53 -10.61
C LEU A 116 0.06 5.69 -10.96
N ASP A 117 0.76 4.57 -11.05
CA ASP A 117 2.06 4.46 -11.71
C ASP A 117 2.32 3.00 -12.15
N ASN A 118 3.40 2.79 -12.90
CA ASN A 118 3.72 1.46 -13.44
C ASN A 118 4.06 0.45 -12.34
N HIS A 119 4.58 0.89 -11.20
CA HIS A 119 4.92 0.01 -10.09
C HIS A 119 3.65 -0.51 -9.41
N CYS A 120 2.72 0.36 -9.02
CA CYS A 120 1.44 -0.05 -8.43
C CYS A 120 0.61 -0.92 -9.39
N ILE A 121 0.59 -0.60 -10.70
CA ILE A 121 -0.06 -1.45 -11.71
C ILE A 121 0.60 -2.84 -11.76
N GLY A 122 1.94 -2.89 -11.82
CA GLY A 122 2.68 -4.15 -11.87
C GLY A 122 2.45 -4.99 -10.62
N LEU A 123 2.52 -4.38 -9.45
CA LEU A 123 2.26 -5.00 -8.15
C LEU A 123 0.85 -5.59 -8.06
N LEU A 124 -0.19 -4.83 -8.43
CA LEU A 124 -1.57 -5.33 -8.39
C LEU A 124 -1.80 -6.48 -9.38
N LYS A 125 -1.18 -6.43 -10.57
CA LYS A 125 -1.22 -7.55 -11.53
C LYS A 125 -0.50 -8.77 -10.97
N LYS A 126 0.68 -8.59 -10.40
CA LYS A 126 1.45 -9.66 -9.74
C LYS A 126 0.64 -10.31 -8.62
N TYR A 127 0.04 -9.50 -7.75
CA TYR A 127 -0.78 -9.96 -6.63
C TYR A 127 -1.98 -10.80 -7.09
N ARG A 128 -2.72 -10.33 -8.11
CA ARG A 128 -3.84 -11.06 -8.70
C ARG A 128 -3.40 -12.39 -9.33
N ASN A 129 -2.31 -12.36 -10.09
CA ASN A 129 -1.86 -13.52 -10.87
C ASN A 129 -1.18 -14.60 -10.02
N GLU A 130 -0.32 -14.19 -9.09
CA GLU A 130 0.50 -15.11 -8.31
C GLU A 130 -0.18 -15.57 -7.02
N ARG A 131 -1.06 -14.74 -6.45
CA ARG A 131 -1.64 -14.97 -5.13
C ARG A 131 -3.17 -15.03 -5.13
N GLY A 132 -3.81 -14.81 -6.27
CA GLY A 132 -5.27 -14.85 -6.40
C GLY A 132 -6.00 -13.69 -5.72
N GLY A 133 -5.27 -12.63 -5.37
CA GLY A 133 -5.80 -11.49 -4.62
C GLY A 133 -6.91 -10.73 -5.36
N GLY A 134 -7.94 -10.30 -4.64
CA GLY A 134 -9.16 -9.69 -5.18
C GLY A 134 -9.36 -8.22 -4.80
N ILE A 135 -8.39 -7.60 -4.14
CA ILE A 135 -8.56 -6.26 -3.57
C ILE A 135 -8.95 -5.23 -4.64
N GLN A 136 -10.01 -4.47 -4.38
CA GLN A 136 -10.46 -3.39 -5.24
C GLN A 136 -9.48 -2.24 -5.19
N TRP A 137 -9.25 -1.59 -6.33
CA TRP A 137 -8.32 -0.47 -6.43
C TRP A 137 -9.05 0.82 -6.79
N ILE A 138 -8.91 1.84 -5.94
CA ILE A 138 -9.26 3.22 -6.26
C ILE A 138 -7.97 4.00 -6.56
N ALA A 139 -7.85 4.49 -7.80
CA ALA A 139 -6.65 5.11 -8.30
C ALA A 139 -6.58 6.61 -7.97
N GLN A 140 -5.47 7.06 -7.39
CA GLN A 140 -5.12 8.48 -7.37
C GLN A 140 -4.49 8.88 -8.70
N ILE A 141 -5.10 9.82 -9.41
CA ILE A 141 -4.64 10.32 -10.71
C ILE A 141 -4.20 11.79 -10.64
N LYS A 142 -3.39 12.21 -11.60
CA LYS A 142 -2.86 13.56 -11.78
C LYS A 142 -3.17 14.05 -13.19
N ILE A 143 -4.29 14.76 -13.31
CA ILE A 143 -4.70 15.37 -14.58
C ILE A 143 -3.83 16.59 -14.95
N LYS A 144 -3.81 16.94 -16.22
CA LYS A 144 -3.12 18.13 -16.76
C LYS A 144 -4.12 18.97 -17.56
N GLU A 145 -3.90 20.27 -17.66
CA GLU A 145 -4.84 21.17 -18.37
C GLU A 145 -5.09 20.74 -19.83
N LYS A 146 -4.07 20.21 -20.51
CA LYS A 146 -4.15 19.72 -21.88
C LYS A 146 -4.55 18.24 -22.01
N ASP A 147 -4.67 17.54 -20.89
CA ASP A 147 -5.02 16.11 -20.85
C ASP A 147 -5.69 15.75 -19.52
N LEU A 148 -7.02 15.71 -19.57
CA LEU A 148 -7.87 15.44 -18.41
C LEU A 148 -8.20 13.95 -18.24
N THR A 149 -7.89 13.10 -19.22
CA THR A 149 -8.53 11.78 -19.36
C THR A 149 -7.57 10.61 -19.41
N SER A 150 -6.34 10.78 -19.91
CA SER A 150 -5.44 9.65 -20.15
C SER A 150 -5.09 8.86 -18.89
N GLU A 151 -4.91 9.54 -17.75
CA GLU A 151 -4.62 8.86 -16.49
C GLU A 151 -5.83 8.07 -15.97
N ALA A 152 -7.03 8.65 -16.02
CA ALA A 152 -8.26 7.95 -15.67
C ALA A 152 -8.45 6.71 -16.56
N LYS A 153 -8.27 6.86 -17.87
CA LYS A 153 -8.36 5.75 -18.83
C LYS A 153 -7.35 4.65 -18.48
N LYS A 154 -6.08 5.02 -18.23
CA LYS A 154 -5.03 4.06 -17.86
C LYS A 154 -5.37 3.32 -16.57
N ALA A 155 -5.92 3.99 -15.56
CA ALA A 155 -6.34 3.34 -14.32
C ALA A 155 -7.45 2.30 -14.58
N ILE A 156 -8.48 2.69 -15.34
CA ILE A 156 -9.62 1.84 -15.68
C ILE A 156 -9.20 0.63 -16.51
N ASP A 157 -8.37 0.84 -17.55
CA ASP A 157 -7.82 -0.22 -18.40
C ASP A 157 -6.99 -1.26 -17.59
N ASN A 158 -6.53 -0.90 -16.38
CA ASN A 158 -5.77 -1.79 -15.48
C ASN A 158 -6.61 -2.27 -14.26
N GLY A 159 -7.93 -2.13 -14.32
CA GLY A 159 -8.86 -2.71 -13.36
C GLY A 159 -9.08 -1.88 -12.10
N ALA A 160 -8.94 -0.56 -12.17
CA ALA A 160 -9.40 0.32 -11.11
C ALA A 160 -10.94 0.35 -11.08
N VAL A 161 -11.54 0.22 -9.89
CA VAL A 161 -13.01 0.36 -9.69
C VAL A 161 -13.44 1.80 -9.47
N GLY A 162 -12.46 2.69 -9.32
CA GLY A 162 -12.66 4.11 -9.13
C GLY A 162 -11.38 4.91 -9.35
N ALA A 163 -11.53 6.21 -9.58
CA ALA A 163 -10.41 7.14 -9.67
C ALA A 163 -10.74 8.48 -9.04
N TYR A 164 -9.74 9.16 -8.49
CA TYR A 164 -9.89 10.53 -8.00
C TYR A 164 -8.69 11.41 -8.32
N VAL A 165 -8.94 12.69 -8.54
CA VAL A 165 -7.88 13.69 -8.79
C VAL A 165 -7.13 13.96 -7.49
N HIS A 166 -5.80 13.82 -7.52
CA HIS A 166 -4.90 14.10 -6.40
C HIS A 166 -5.09 15.51 -5.81
N GLY A 167 -5.07 15.63 -4.48
CA GLY A 167 -5.38 16.88 -3.78
C GLY A 167 -4.53 18.07 -4.21
N GLY A 168 -3.21 17.90 -4.31
CA GLY A 168 -2.33 18.99 -4.76
C GLY A 168 -2.58 19.42 -6.22
N VAL A 169 -3.10 18.52 -7.07
CA VAL A 169 -3.50 18.86 -8.44
C VAL A 169 -4.84 19.58 -8.42
N ALA A 170 -5.82 19.05 -7.70
CA ALA A 170 -7.14 19.66 -7.57
C ALA A 170 -7.07 21.09 -7.03
N ASP A 171 -6.35 21.29 -5.92
CA ASP A 171 -6.15 22.60 -5.29
C ASP A 171 -5.49 23.59 -6.27
N SER A 172 -4.57 23.14 -7.14
CA SER A 172 -3.94 23.99 -8.15
C SER A 172 -4.94 24.47 -9.21
N PHE A 173 -5.84 23.60 -9.66
CA PHE A 173 -6.90 23.96 -10.61
C PHE A 173 -7.91 24.92 -9.98
N VAL A 174 -8.30 24.68 -8.73
CA VAL A 174 -9.18 25.58 -7.97
C VAL A 174 -8.55 26.98 -7.86
N LYS A 175 -7.27 27.07 -7.45
CA LYS A 175 -6.55 28.35 -7.34
C LYS A 175 -6.45 29.12 -8.66
N LYS A 176 -6.47 28.43 -9.80
CA LYS A 176 -6.45 29.03 -11.14
C LYS A 176 -7.85 29.37 -11.68
N GLY A 177 -8.92 29.11 -10.92
CA GLY A 177 -10.30 29.28 -11.39
C GLY A 177 -10.72 28.24 -12.44
N GLN A 178 -9.99 27.12 -12.55
CA GLN A 178 -10.19 26.09 -13.58
C GLN A 178 -11.05 24.90 -13.09
N VAL A 179 -12.04 25.17 -12.22
CA VAL A 179 -12.88 24.13 -11.61
C VAL A 179 -13.64 23.30 -12.65
N GLU A 180 -14.04 23.92 -13.75
CA GLU A 180 -14.70 23.26 -14.88
C GLU A 180 -13.87 22.09 -15.46
N LEU A 181 -12.54 22.21 -15.47
CA LEU A 181 -11.67 21.13 -15.95
C LEU A 181 -11.63 19.95 -14.98
N LEU A 182 -11.76 20.20 -13.67
CA LEU A 182 -11.92 19.13 -12.66
C LEU A 182 -13.26 18.41 -12.86
N GLY A 183 -14.34 19.17 -13.09
CA GLY A 183 -15.66 18.62 -13.43
C GLY A 183 -15.59 17.68 -14.62
N LYS A 184 -15.00 18.13 -15.73
CA LYS A 184 -14.80 17.31 -16.94
C LYS A 184 -14.02 16.03 -16.69
N ALA A 185 -12.97 16.08 -15.85
CA ALA A 185 -12.21 14.89 -15.48
C ALA A 185 -13.07 13.89 -14.68
N VAL A 186 -13.85 14.38 -13.70
CA VAL A 186 -14.76 13.54 -12.91
C VAL A 186 -15.87 12.94 -13.77
N ASP A 187 -16.42 13.72 -14.70
CA ASP A 187 -17.46 13.25 -15.62
C ASP A 187 -16.94 12.14 -16.53
N PHE A 188 -15.73 12.29 -17.08
CA PHE A 188 -15.10 11.22 -17.85
C PHE A 188 -14.94 9.92 -17.03
N ILE A 189 -14.52 10.02 -15.77
CA ILE A 189 -14.41 8.84 -14.88
C ILE A 189 -15.78 8.16 -14.72
N LYS A 190 -16.82 8.93 -14.41
CA LYS A 190 -18.18 8.41 -14.20
C LYS A 190 -18.80 7.84 -15.47
N GLN A 191 -18.55 8.44 -16.64
CA GLN A 191 -19.01 7.94 -17.94
C GLN A 191 -18.46 6.53 -18.25
N ASN A 192 -17.28 6.21 -17.72
CA ASN A 192 -16.69 4.87 -17.81
C ASN A 192 -17.19 3.89 -16.72
N LYS A 193 -18.30 4.22 -16.02
CA LYS A 193 -19.00 3.36 -15.06
C LYS A 193 -18.20 2.94 -13.83
N VAL A 194 -17.15 3.70 -13.50
CA VAL A 194 -16.38 3.59 -12.25
C VAL A 194 -16.68 4.79 -11.35
N ILE A 195 -16.40 4.67 -10.04
CA ILE A 195 -16.63 5.81 -9.14
C ILE A 195 -15.58 6.91 -9.37
N GLY A 196 -16.03 8.17 -9.38
CA GLY A 196 -15.18 9.34 -9.63
C GLY A 196 -15.22 10.34 -8.49
N GLY A 197 -14.07 10.92 -8.15
CA GLY A 197 -13.96 11.92 -7.09
C GLY A 197 -12.78 12.88 -7.23
N VAL A 198 -12.63 13.73 -6.22
CA VAL A 198 -11.55 14.73 -6.11
C VAL A 198 -11.09 14.73 -4.65
N ALA A 199 -9.77 14.73 -4.43
CA ALA A 199 -9.21 15.01 -3.10
C ALA A 199 -8.88 16.50 -2.99
N GLY A 200 -8.74 17.01 -1.77
CA GLY A 200 -8.31 18.39 -1.50
C GLY A 200 -7.40 18.43 -0.28
N HIS A 201 -6.42 19.34 -0.28
CA HIS A 201 -5.62 19.62 0.91
C HIS A 201 -6.01 20.96 1.55
N SER A 202 -6.55 21.87 0.76
CA SER A 202 -6.99 23.19 1.16
C SER A 202 -8.52 23.20 1.24
N VAL A 203 -9.07 23.66 2.36
CA VAL A 203 -10.51 23.93 2.54
C VAL A 203 -10.77 25.40 2.29
#